data_AF-A0AAD8QHJ2-F1
#
_entry.id   AF-A0AAD8QHJ2-F1
#
_cell.length_a   1.000
_cell.length_b   1.000
_cell.length_c   1.000
_cell.angle_alpha   90.00
_cell.angle_beta   90.00
_cell.angle_gamma   90.00
#
_symmetry.space_group_name_H-M   'P 1'
#
loop_
_entity.id
_entity.type
_entity.pdbx_description
1 polymer ?
#
loop_
_entity_poly.entity_id
_entity_poly.type
_entity_poly.pdbx_seq_one_letter_code
_entity_poly.pdbx_strand_id
1 'polypeptide(L)'
;MGGVFGRLDSTKRGSHGLKLESKMVESMRQRAAHGTSVKSFNTIIMKFPRIDEGLRNCKAIFEQFDEDSNGEIDKEELKNCFQKLEISFAEEEISDLFEACDINEDMGMKFNEFIVFLCLVYLLNEPAASEAKTKMGLGDLEATFETLVDAFVFLDKNKDGYVSKDEMIQAINESIPGERSSGRIAIQRFEEMDWDKNGMVTFKEFLFAFTRWVGIGENEDEDE
;
A
#
# COMPACT_ATOMS: atom_id res chain seq x y z
N MET A 1 12.28 -33.92 -37.91
CA MET A 1 11.89 -33.78 -36.50
C MET A 1 12.95 -32.95 -35.82
N GLY A 2 12.58 -31.78 -35.30
CA GLY A 2 13.46 -30.90 -34.53
C GLY A 2 12.58 -29.81 -33.92
N GLY A 3 12.36 -29.91 -32.62
CA GLY A 3 11.33 -29.22 -31.87
C GLY A 3 11.50 -27.71 -31.73
N VAL A 4 10.35 -27.09 -31.46
CA VAL A 4 10.07 -25.71 -31.10
C VAL A 4 10.34 -25.51 -29.59
N PHE A 5 10.25 -24.25 -29.13
CA PHE A 5 10.22 -23.71 -27.75
C PHE A 5 11.56 -23.15 -27.26
N GLY A 6 11.69 -21.91 -26.80
CA GLY A 6 10.75 -20.79 -26.64
C GLY A 6 11.54 -19.52 -26.29
N ARG A 7 11.16 -18.37 -26.88
CA ARG A 7 11.63 -17.02 -26.51
C ARG A 7 10.47 -16.06 -26.67
N LEU A 8 9.47 -16.13 -25.80
CA LEU A 8 8.31 -15.23 -25.76
C LEU A 8 7.71 -15.32 -24.36
N ASP A 9 8.25 -14.59 -23.37
CA ASP A 9 7.50 -14.29 -22.13
C ASP A 9 8.09 -13.16 -21.25
N SER A 10 9.32 -12.69 -21.52
CA SER A 10 9.94 -11.63 -20.71
C SER A 10 9.46 -10.19 -21.01
N THR A 11 8.77 -9.96 -22.14
CA THR A 11 8.40 -8.59 -22.58
C THR A 11 7.03 -8.14 -22.11
N LYS A 12 6.12 -9.05 -21.75
CA LYS A 12 4.80 -8.70 -21.20
C LYS A 12 4.87 -8.37 -19.70
N ARG A 13 5.70 -9.08 -18.95
CA ARG A 13 5.83 -9.00 -17.49
C ARG A 13 6.28 -7.60 -17.00
N GLY A 14 7.19 -6.94 -17.71
CA GLY A 14 7.57 -5.55 -17.41
C GLY A 14 6.56 -4.49 -17.86
N SER A 15 5.67 -4.79 -18.82
CA SER A 15 4.72 -3.81 -19.36
C SER A 15 3.54 -3.56 -18.44
N HIS A 16 3.16 -4.55 -17.62
CA HIS A 16 1.99 -4.50 -16.75
C HIS A 16 2.31 -3.83 -15.41
N GLY A 17 3.44 -4.14 -14.77
CA GLY A 17 3.90 -3.42 -13.58
C GLY A 17 4.04 -1.91 -13.83
N LEU A 18 4.64 -1.51 -14.96
CA LEU A 18 4.74 -0.09 -15.36
C LEU A 18 3.36 0.57 -15.57
N LYS A 19 2.35 -0.20 -16.01
CA LYS A 19 0.99 0.30 -16.20
C LYS A 19 0.28 0.50 -14.87
N LEU A 20 0.51 -0.38 -13.89
CA LEU A 20 -0.04 -0.24 -12.55
C LEU A 20 0.57 0.95 -11.82
N GLU A 21 1.90 1.08 -11.83
CA GLU A 21 2.61 2.24 -11.26
C GLU A 21 2.11 3.55 -11.88
N SER A 22 1.96 3.60 -13.21
CA SER A 22 1.42 4.78 -13.91
C SER A 22 -0.01 5.11 -13.48
N LYS A 23 -0.87 4.10 -13.27
CA LYS A 23 -2.23 4.30 -12.75
C LYS A 23 -2.21 4.82 -11.32
N MET A 24 -1.33 4.31 -10.46
CA MET A 24 -1.20 4.76 -9.08
C MET A 24 -0.79 6.22 -8.99
N VAL A 25 0.22 6.61 -9.78
CA VAL A 25 0.67 8.00 -9.90
C VAL A 25 -0.46 8.91 -10.38
N GLU A 26 -1.22 8.49 -11.39
CA GLU A 26 -2.38 9.25 -11.88
C GLU A 26 -3.47 9.40 -10.81
N SER A 27 -3.84 8.32 -10.11
CA SER A 27 -4.80 8.37 -8.99
C SER A 27 -4.31 9.30 -7.88
N MET A 28 -3.02 9.29 -7.55
CA MET A 28 -2.43 10.18 -6.55
C MET A 28 -2.50 11.64 -6.97
N ARG A 29 -2.19 11.95 -8.24
CA ARG A 29 -2.28 13.32 -8.78
C ARG A 29 -3.72 13.83 -8.77
N GLN A 30 -4.69 12.98 -9.11
CA GLN A 30 -6.11 13.33 -9.03
C GLN A 30 -6.51 13.65 -7.59
N ARG A 31 -6.13 12.81 -6.62
CA ARG A 31 -6.37 13.08 -5.19
C ARG A 31 -5.68 14.36 -4.71
N ALA A 32 -4.44 14.60 -5.14
CA ALA A 32 -3.71 15.82 -4.84
C ALA A 32 -4.35 17.09 -5.44
N ALA A 33 -5.17 16.95 -6.49
CA ALA A 33 -5.97 18.05 -7.04
C ALA A 33 -7.23 18.34 -6.21
N HIS A 34 -7.84 17.32 -5.60
CA HIS A 34 -8.96 17.48 -4.65
C HIS A 34 -8.52 18.09 -3.31
N GLY A 35 -7.22 18.02 -2.99
CA GLY A 35 -6.63 18.55 -1.77
C GLY A 35 -6.73 17.56 -0.62
N THR A 36 -5.87 17.75 0.38
CA THR A 36 -5.80 16.88 1.56
C THR A 36 -6.23 17.61 2.83
N SER A 37 -6.85 16.87 3.76
CA SER A 37 -7.18 17.37 5.10
C SER A 37 -5.96 17.42 6.02
N VAL A 38 -4.86 16.74 5.66
CA VAL A 38 -3.63 16.69 6.44
C VAL A 38 -2.88 18.01 6.33
N LYS A 39 -2.71 18.68 7.47
CA LYS A 39 -2.05 20.01 7.56
C LYS A 39 -0.60 19.92 8.04
N SER A 40 -0.23 18.83 8.69
CA SER A 40 1.10 18.60 9.24
C SER A 40 1.34 17.12 9.40
N PHE A 41 2.61 16.72 9.45
CA PHE A 41 3.01 15.36 9.76
C PHE A 41 2.49 14.92 11.14
N ASN A 42 2.39 15.83 12.11
CA ASN A 42 1.79 15.55 13.41
C ASN A 42 0.29 15.18 13.32
N THR A 43 -0.44 15.75 12.35
CA THR A 43 -1.83 15.35 12.09
C THR A 43 -1.93 13.88 11.67
N ILE A 44 -0.93 13.37 10.93
CA ILE A 44 -0.85 11.95 10.57
C ILE A 44 -0.58 11.12 11.84
N ILE A 45 0.41 11.52 12.64
CA ILE A 45 0.76 10.83 13.90
C ILE A 45 -0.45 10.74 14.85
N MET A 46 -1.22 11.82 14.99
CA MET A 46 -2.42 11.83 15.83
C MET A 46 -3.51 10.86 15.36
N LYS A 47 -3.49 10.47 14.08
CA LYS A 47 -4.42 9.48 13.52
C LYS A 47 -3.91 8.04 13.64
N PHE A 48 -2.66 7.80 14.05
CA PHE A 48 -2.08 6.45 14.17
C PHE A 48 -2.95 5.48 14.97
N PRO A 49 -3.53 5.85 16.15
CA PRO A 49 -4.37 4.91 16.89
C PRO A 49 -5.62 4.45 16.12
N ARG A 50 -6.22 5.35 15.32
CA ARG A 50 -7.37 5.00 14.48
C ARG A 50 -6.96 4.15 13.28
N ILE A 51 -5.78 4.41 12.72
CA ILE A 51 -5.21 3.60 11.65
C ILE A 51 -4.90 2.19 12.19
N ASP A 52 -4.26 2.06 13.35
CA ASP A 52 -4.02 0.78 14.02
C ASP A 52 -5.32 0.01 14.25
N GLU A 53 -6.35 0.65 14.83
CA GLU A 53 -7.66 0.02 15.03
C GLU A 53 -8.29 -0.44 13.72
N GLY A 54 -8.29 0.42 12.69
CA GLY A 54 -8.80 0.08 11.37
C GLY A 54 -8.05 -1.13 10.78
N LEU A 55 -6.73 -1.09 10.77
CA LEU A 55 -5.91 -2.16 10.22
C LEU A 55 -6.01 -3.45 11.04
N ARG A 56 -6.19 -3.40 12.36
CA ARG A 56 -6.51 -4.60 13.17
C ARG A 56 -7.86 -5.21 12.76
N ASN A 57 -8.84 -4.39 12.41
CA ASN A 57 -10.12 -4.90 11.89
C ASN A 57 -9.96 -5.59 10.52
N CYS A 58 -8.93 -5.26 9.73
CA CYS A 58 -8.58 -6.05 8.54
C CYS A 58 -8.14 -7.47 8.89
N LYS A 59 -7.67 -7.75 10.11
CA LYS A 59 -7.16 -9.08 10.47
C LYS A 59 -8.23 -10.17 10.31
N ALA A 60 -9.47 -9.86 10.70
CA ALA A 60 -10.59 -10.77 10.48
C ALA A 60 -10.92 -10.98 8.99
N ILE A 61 -10.60 -10.01 8.13
CA ILE A 61 -10.73 -10.16 6.67
C ILE A 61 -9.60 -11.06 6.17
N PHE A 62 -8.36 -10.82 6.60
CA PHE A 62 -7.20 -11.64 6.25
C PHE A 62 -7.43 -13.11 6.60
N GLU A 63 -7.87 -13.40 7.83
CA GLU A 63 -8.20 -14.76 8.30
C GLU A 63 -9.36 -15.42 7.52
N GLN A 64 -10.21 -14.64 6.85
CA GLN A 64 -11.25 -15.19 5.97
C GLN A 64 -10.73 -15.52 4.57
N PHE A 65 -9.64 -14.89 4.15
CA PHE A 65 -9.01 -15.09 2.85
C PHE A 65 -8.00 -16.24 2.91
N ASP A 66 -7.25 -16.34 4.00
CA ASP A 66 -6.31 -17.44 4.33
C ASP A 66 -7.12 -18.71 4.70
N GLU A 67 -7.46 -19.52 3.69
CA GLU A 67 -8.36 -20.67 3.85
C GLU A 67 -7.69 -21.84 4.56
N ASP A 68 -6.38 -21.98 4.37
CA ASP A 68 -5.58 -23.02 5.01
C ASP A 68 -4.96 -22.59 6.36
N SER A 69 -5.10 -21.31 6.72
CA SER A 69 -4.59 -20.71 7.96
C SER A 69 -3.07 -20.82 8.09
N ASN A 70 -2.35 -20.73 6.98
CA ASN A 70 -0.89 -20.80 6.95
C ASN A 70 -0.21 -19.46 7.29
N GLY A 71 -0.98 -18.37 7.41
CA GLY A 71 -0.49 -17.02 7.74
C GLY A 71 -0.08 -16.18 6.52
N GLU A 72 -0.29 -16.66 5.31
CA GLU A 72 0.03 -16.03 4.03
C GLU A 72 -1.13 -16.29 3.03
N ILE A 73 -1.54 -15.28 2.26
CA ILE A 73 -2.57 -15.47 1.24
C ILE A 73 -1.90 -15.75 -0.10
N ASP A 74 -2.21 -16.90 -0.70
CA ASP A 74 -1.74 -17.22 -2.05
C ASP A 74 -2.65 -16.66 -3.16
N LYS A 75 -2.21 -16.82 -4.42
CA LYS A 75 -2.98 -16.33 -5.59
C LYS A 75 -4.34 -17.02 -5.75
N GLU A 76 -4.44 -18.30 -5.41
CA GLU A 76 -5.68 -19.08 -5.53
C GLU A 76 -6.68 -18.68 -4.46
N GLU A 77 -6.23 -18.52 -3.21
CA GLU A 77 -7.01 -18.03 -2.07
C GLU A 77 -7.55 -16.62 -2.31
N LEU A 78 -6.70 -15.72 -2.79
CA LEU A 78 -7.10 -14.36 -3.15
C LEU A 78 -8.20 -14.38 -4.23
N LYS A 79 -8.05 -15.22 -5.26
CA LYS A 79 -9.04 -15.37 -6.34
C LYS A 79 -10.35 -15.94 -5.84
N ASN A 80 -10.30 -16.99 -5.02
CA ASN A 80 -11.47 -17.61 -4.41
C ASN A 80 -12.23 -16.60 -3.54
N CYS A 81 -11.51 -15.75 -2.81
CA CYS A 81 -12.16 -14.76 -1.98
C CYS A 81 -12.85 -13.66 -2.78
N PHE A 82 -12.24 -13.15 -3.84
CA PHE A 82 -12.92 -12.21 -4.74
C PHE A 82 -14.20 -12.79 -5.35
N GLN A 83 -14.18 -14.07 -5.70
CA GLN A 83 -15.39 -14.77 -6.15
C GLN A 83 -16.46 -14.87 -5.05
N LYS A 84 -16.07 -15.20 -3.82
CA LYS A 84 -16.98 -15.26 -2.66
C LYS A 84 -17.61 -13.90 -2.34
N LEU A 85 -16.86 -12.82 -2.52
CA LEU A 85 -17.32 -11.45 -2.30
C LEU A 85 -18.12 -10.87 -3.48
N GLU A 86 -18.29 -11.66 -4.54
CA GLU A 86 -18.96 -11.26 -5.79
C GLU A 86 -18.34 -9.99 -6.41
N ILE A 87 -17.03 -9.82 -6.27
CA ILE A 87 -16.29 -8.70 -6.86
C ILE A 87 -15.59 -9.21 -8.12
N SER A 88 -15.92 -8.63 -9.26
CA SER A 88 -15.34 -9.01 -10.54
C SER A 88 -14.05 -8.24 -10.82
N PHE A 89 -12.90 -8.87 -10.56
CA PHE A 89 -11.62 -8.47 -11.14
C PHE A 89 -11.26 -9.38 -12.31
N ALA A 90 -10.59 -8.84 -13.32
CA ALA A 90 -9.95 -9.69 -14.33
C ALA A 90 -8.79 -10.46 -13.69
N GLU A 91 -8.56 -11.70 -14.12
CA GLU A 91 -7.47 -12.53 -13.58
C GLU A 91 -6.10 -11.86 -13.76
N GLU A 92 -5.93 -11.12 -14.86
CA GLU A 92 -4.75 -10.31 -15.11
C GLU A 92 -4.61 -9.17 -14.10
N GLU A 93 -5.70 -8.53 -13.67
CA GLU A 93 -5.67 -7.45 -12.68
C GLU A 93 -5.34 -7.97 -11.28
N ILE A 94 -5.87 -9.14 -10.91
CA ILE A 94 -5.52 -9.80 -9.64
C ILE A 94 -4.03 -10.16 -9.64
N SER A 95 -3.52 -10.75 -10.72
CA SER A 95 -2.10 -11.12 -10.81
C SER A 95 -1.20 -9.88 -10.79
N ASP A 96 -1.56 -8.82 -11.52
CA ASP A 96 -0.81 -7.56 -11.55
C ASP A 96 -0.76 -6.91 -10.16
N LEU A 97 -1.87 -6.90 -9.41
CA LEU A 97 -1.93 -6.36 -8.05
C LEU A 97 -1.18 -7.22 -7.05
N PHE A 98 -1.31 -8.55 -7.14
CA PHE A 98 -0.60 -9.49 -6.28
C PHE A 98 0.92 -9.31 -6.43
N GLU A 99 1.41 -9.35 -7.67
CA GLU A 99 2.84 -9.17 -7.97
C GLU A 99 3.35 -7.79 -7.58
N ALA A 100 2.49 -6.78 -7.57
CA ALA A 100 2.89 -5.45 -7.12
C ALA A 100 3.02 -5.32 -5.60
N CYS A 101 2.33 -6.17 -4.82
CA CYS A 101 2.30 -6.14 -3.36
C CYS A 101 3.22 -7.18 -2.71
N ASP A 102 3.59 -8.22 -3.45
CA ASP A 102 4.61 -9.23 -3.09
C ASP A 102 6.00 -8.58 -3.09
N ILE A 103 6.32 -7.86 -2.01
CA ILE A 103 7.55 -7.06 -1.86
C ILE A 103 8.70 -7.97 -1.45
N ASN A 104 8.43 -8.97 -0.63
CA ASN A 104 9.39 -9.97 -0.17
C ASN A 104 9.72 -11.06 -1.21
N GLU A 105 9.00 -11.12 -2.34
CA GLU A 105 9.14 -12.09 -3.43
C GLU A 105 9.02 -13.57 -2.97
N ASP A 106 8.25 -13.83 -1.90
CA ASP A 106 8.05 -15.20 -1.39
C ASP A 106 6.82 -15.89 -1.96
N MET A 107 6.08 -15.22 -2.87
CA MET A 107 4.86 -15.70 -3.50
C MET A 107 3.70 -15.95 -2.51
N GLY A 108 3.79 -15.44 -1.28
CA GLY A 108 2.77 -15.51 -0.24
C GLY A 108 2.50 -14.12 0.33
N MET A 109 1.26 -13.64 0.25
CA MET A 109 0.94 -12.30 0.73
C MET A 109 0.76 -12.31 2.25
N LYS A 110 1.74 -11.79 3.00
CA LYS A 110 1.63 -11.62 4.45
C LYS A 110 0.62 -10.54 4.81
N PHE A 111 0.20 -10.51 6.08
CA PHE A 111 -0.77 -9.52 6.55
C PHE A 111 -0.41 -8.07 6.20
N ASN A 112 0.86 -7.68 6.34
CA ASN A 112 1.31 -6.32 5.99
C ASN A 112 1.18 -6.03 4.48
N GLU A 113 1.47 -7.01 3.63
CA GLU A 113 1.33 -6.91 2.17
C GLU A 113 -0.14 -6.92 1.76
N PHE A 114 -0.99 -7.64 2.49
CA PHE A 114 -2.44 -7.61 2.33
C PHE A 114 -3.03 -6.24 2.63
N ILE A 115 -2.52 -5.52 3.62
CA ILE A 115 -2.92 -4.12 3.87
C ILE A 115 -2.54 -3.23 2.68
N VAL A 116 -1.32 -3.37 2.15
CA VAL A 116 -0.86 -2.63 0.96
C VAL A 116 -1.80 -2.94 -0.20
N PHE A 117 -2.10 -4.21 -0.42
CA PHE A 117 -3.03 -4.68 -1.45
C PHE A 117 -4.41 -4.04 -1.32
N LEU A 118 -5.04 -4.07 -0.14
CA LEU A 118 -6.35 -3.46 0.07
C LEU A 118 -6.32 -1.93 -0.15
N CYS A 119 -5.23 -1.26 0.24
CA CYS A 119 -5.05 0.17 -0.04
C CYS A 119 -4.96 0.45 -1.54
N LEU A 120 -4.23 -0.39 -2.31
CA LEU A 120 -4.12 -0.24 -3.76
C LEU A 120 -5.45 -0.51 -4.46
N VAL A 121 -6.17 -1.54 -4.03
CA VAL A 121 -7.54 -1.82 -4.47
C VAL A 121 -8.44 -0.61 -4.19
N TYR A 122 -8.34 0.01 -3.01
CA TYR A 122 -9.09 1.22 -2.68
C TYR A 122 -8.73 2.42 -3.58
N LEU A 123 -7.43 2.62 -3.87
CA LEU A 123 -6.93 3.73 -4.67
C LEU A 123 -7.26 3.60 -6.16
N LEU A 124 -7.18 2.39 -6.70
CA LEU A 124 -7.30 2.11 -8.14
C LEU A 124 -8.74 1.86 -8.59
N ASN A 125 -9.63 1.51 -7.67
CA ASN A 125 -11.03 1.32 -7.99
C ASN A 125 -11.87 2.60 -7.87
N GLU A 126 -11.96 3.29 -9.02
CA GLU A 126 -12.96 4.30 -9.40
C GLU A 126 -14.42 3.76 -9.27
N PRO A 127 -15.49 4.59 -9.32
CA PRO A 127 -16.75 4.44 -8.53
C PRO A 127 -17.61 3.18 -8.72
N ALA A 128 -17.23 2.26 -9.61
CA ALA A 128 -17.83 0.93 -9.73
C ALA A 128 -17.62 0.05 -8.48
N ALA A 129 -16.61 0.33 -7.66
CA ALA A 129 -16.33 -0.43 -6.43
C ALA A 129 -17.14 -0.02 -5.20
N SER A 130 -18.15 0.85 -5.32
CA SER A 130 -19.06 1.15 -4.20
C SER A 130 -19.65 -0.13 -3.56
N GLU A 131 -19.98 -1.14 -4.39
CA GLU A 131 -20.47 -2.43 -3.92
C GLU A 131 -19.37 -3.31 -3.31
N ALA A 132 -18.17 -3.33 -3.91
CA ALA A 132 -17.01 -4.06 -3.37
C ALA A 132 -16.59 -3.53 -1.99
N LYS A 133 -16.59 -2.20 -1.82
CA LYS A 133 -16.29 -1.50 -0.55
C LYS A 133 -17.27 -1.89 0.55
N THR A 134 -18.55 -1.98 0.22
CA THR A 134 -19.61 -2.35 1.17
C THR A 134 -19.54 -3.85 1.50
N LYS A 135 -19.32 -4.71 0.50
CA LYS A 135 -19.30 -6.17 0.68
C LYS A 135 -18.05 -6.68 1.41
N MET A 136 -16.90 -6.05 1.21
CA MET A 136 -15.67 -6.39 1.95
C MET A 136 -15.65 -5.87 3.39
N GLY A 137 -16.70 -5.16 3.85
CA GLY A 137 -16.70 -4.56 5.18
C GLY A 137 -15.66 -3.44 5.33
N LEU A 138 -15.19 -2.85 4.23
CA LEU A 138 -14.16 -1.81 4.22
C LEU A 138 -14.69 -0.44 4.69
N GLY A 139 -15.93 -0.33 5.16
CA GLY A 139 -16.52 0.93 5.60
C GLY A 139 -15.70 1.59 6.73
N ASP A 140 -15.24 0.80 7.70
CA ASP A 140 -14.38 1.30 8.79
C ASP A 140 -12.92 1.51 8.32
N LEU A 141 -12.52 0.86 7.22
CA LEU A 141 -11.20 0.96 6.62
C LEU A 141 -11.07 2.12 5.64
N GLU A 142 -12.17 2.63 5.10
CA GLU A 142 -12.18 3.75 4.16
C GLU A 142 -11.52 4.97 4.79
N ALA A 143 -11.86 5.32 6.03
CA ALA A 143 -11.23 6.43 6.74
C ALA A 143 -9.73 6.22 6.99
N THR A 144 -9.32 4.96 7.14
CA THR A 144 -7.92 4.56 7.33
C THR A 144 -7.13 4.71 6.03
N PHE A 145 -7.63 4.14 4.93
CA PHE A 145 -7.01 4.26 3.61
C PHE A 145 -7.03 5.70 3.09
N GLU A 146 -8.12 6.44 3.31
CA GLU A 146 -8.19 7.86 3.01
C GLU A 146 -7.10 8.64 3.76
N THR A 147 -6.87 8.32 5.04
CA THR A 147 -5.80 8.94 5.83
C THR A 147 -4.40 8.59 5.29
N LEU A 148 -4.17 7.36 4.83
CA LEU A 148 -2.89 6.94 4.25
C LEU A 148 -2.63 7.63 2.90
N VAL A 149 -3.66 7.74 2.05
CA VAL A 149 -3.58 8.47 0.78
C VAL A 149 -3.32 9.96 1.03
N ASP A 150 -4.06 10.56 1.96
CA ASP A 150 -3.87 11.95 2.38
C ASP A 150 -2.45 12.21 2.90
N ALA A 151 -1.91 11.28 3.68
CA ALA A 151 -0.55 11.35 4.21
C ALA A 151 0.49 11.36 3.08
N PHE A 152 0.35 10.48 2.09
CA PHE A 152 1.25 10.45 0.95
C PHE A 152 1.14 11.73 0.10
N VAL A 153 -0.08 12.17 -0.20
CA VAL A 153 -0.34 13.43 -0.93
C VAL A 153 0.23 14.65 -0.19
N PHE A 154 0.27 14.63 1.14
CA PHE A 154 0.89 15.69 1.93
C PHE A 154 2.43 15.69 1.82
N LEU A 155 3.03 14.50 1.71
CA LEU A 155 4.47 14.32 1.54
C LEU A 155 4.93 14.68 0.11
N ASP A 156 4.19 14.25 -0.92
CA ASP A 156 4.46 14.54 -2.33
C ASP A 156 4.07 16.00 -2.67
N LYS A 157 5.01 16.93 -2.47
CA LYS A 157 4.77 18.38 -2.63
C LYS A 157 4.73 18.77 -4.09
N ASN A 158 5.62 18.19 -4.90
CA ASN A 158 5.73 18.51 -6.31
C ASN A 158 4.66 17.79 -7.17
N LYS A 159 3.92 16.84 -6.56
CA LYS A 159 2.83 16.04 -7.16
C LYS A 159 3.31 15.17 -8.31
N ASP A 160 4.56 14.72 -8.26
CA ASP A 160 5.12 13.86 -9.29
C ASP A 160 4.70 12.39 -9.12
N GLY A 161 4.09 12.04 -7.98
CA GLY A 161 3.65 10.69 -7.62
C GLY A 161 4.64 9.93 -6.76
N TYR A 162 5.76 10.54 -6.40
CA TYR A 162 6.83 9.99 -5.58
C TYR A 162 7.15 10.95 -4.43
N VAL A 163 7.76 10.43 -3.38
CA VAL A 163 8.26 11.26 -2.28
C VAL A 163 9.78 11.25 -2.32
N SER A 164 10.38 12.40 -2.59
CA SER A 164 11.82 12.58 -2.53
C SER A 164 12.32 12.83 -1.11
N LYS A 165 13.62 12.63 -0.91
CA LYS A 165 14.28 12.91 0.39
C LYS A 165 14.08 14.35 0.85
N ASP A 166 14.16 15.31 -0.07
CA ASP A 166 14.00 16.74 0.25
C ASP A 166 12.56 17.05 0.68
N GLU A 167 11.56 16.43 0.04
CA GLU A 167 10.16 16.57 0.39
C GLU A 167 9.85 16.00 1.77
N MET A 168 10.41 14.82 2.10
CA MET A 168 10.29 14.24 3.45
C MET A 168 10.89 15.17 4.52
N ILE A 169 12.10 15.70 4.27
CA ILE A 169 12.77 16.64 5.19
C ILE A 169 11.92 17.90 5.35
N GLN A 170 11.39 18.45 4.26
CA GLN A 170 10.56 19.63 4.29
C GLN A 170 9.27 19.39 5.09
N ALA A 171 8.55 18.30 4.81
CA ALA A 171 7.29 17.96 5.48
C ALA A 171 7.45 17.83 7.01
N ILE A 172 8.54 17.20 7.47
CA ILE A 172 8.83 17.03 8.90
C ILE A 172 9.29 18.36 9.53
N ASN A 173 10.14 19.13 8.84
CA ASN A 173 10.61 20.44 9.35
C ASN A 173 9.50 21.48 9.44
N GLU A 174 8.57 21.52 8.48
CA GLU A 174 7.39 22.40 8.50
C GLU A 174 6.46 22.07 9.68
N SER A 175 6.45 20.80 10.10
CA SER A 175 5.57 20.31 11.16
C SER A 175 6.13 20.50 12.56
N ILE A 176 7.45 20.64 12.71
CA ILE A 176 8.13 20.79 14.01
C ILE A 176 9.16 21.95 13.96
N PRO A 177 8.71 23.21 14.04
CA PRO A 177 9.59 24.36 13.99
C PRO A 177 10.55 24.39 15.19
N GLY A 178 11.86 24.31 14.95
CA GLY A 178 12.89 24.52 15.97
C GLY A 178 13.54 23.26 16.55
N GLU A 179 13.12 22.06 16.15
CA GLU A 179 13.83 20.83 16.53
C GLU A 179 15.06 20.59 15.64
N ARG A 180 16.24 20.59 16.25
CA ARG A 180 17.52 20.33 15.55
C ARG A 180 17.66 18.87 15.07
N SER A 181 16.78 17.97 15.54
CA SER A 181 16.74 16.54 15.23
C SER A 181 15.81 16.19 14.06
N SER A 182 14.93 17.10 13.63
CA SER A 182 13.91 16.86 12.59
C SER A 182 14.49 16.34 11.27
N GLY A 183 15.64 16.88 10.84
CA GLY A 183 16.34 16.40 9.65
C GLY A 183 16.88 14.98 9.78
N ARG A 184 17.36 14.56 10.96
CA ARG A 184 17.86 13.19 11.18
C ARG A 184 16.73 12.18 11.21
N ILE A 185 15.62 12.54 11.85
CA ILE A 185 14.41 11.71 11.89
C ILE A 185 13.85 11.55 10.46
N ALA A 186 13.77 12.63 9.68
CA ALA A 186 13.32 12.58 8.30
C ALA A 186 14.20 11.66 7.43
N ILE A 187 15.52 11.74 7.57
CA ILE A 187 16.45 10.88 6.84
C ILE A 187 16.24 9.41 7.22
N GLN A 188 16.11 9.10 8.51
CA GLN A 188 15.88 7.74 8.97
C GLN A 188 14.55 7.18 8.43
N ARG A 189 13.47 7.95 8.54
CA ARG A 189 12.14 7.56 8.05
C ARG A 189 12.11 7.38 6.53
N PHE A 190 12.86 8.21 5.80
CA PHE A 190 13.06 8.06 4.37
C PHE A 190 13.81 6.76 4.04
N GLU A 191 14.92 6.47 4.74
CA GLU A 191 15.72 5.26 4.52
C GLU A 191 14.96 3.96 4.88
N GLU A 192 14.02 4.03 5.83
CA GLU A 192 13.11 2.92 6.16
C GLU A 192 12.05 2.70 5.07
N MET A 193 11.74 3.70 4.26
CA MET A 193 10.78 3.64 3.15
C MET A 193 11.43 3.25 1.82
N ASP A 194 12.57 3.86 1.49
CA ASP A 194 13.31 3.69 0.23
C ASP A 194 14.04 2.33 0.21
N TRP A 195 13.27 1.25 0.02
CA TRP A 195 13.75 -0.12 0.15
C TRP A 195 14.67 -0.53 -0.99
N ASP A 196 14.35 -0.09 -2.21
CA ASP A 196 15.18 -0.33 -3.40
C ASP A 196 16.37 0.64 -3.52
N LYS A 197 16.41 1.68 -2.67
CA LYS A 197 17.47 2.71 -2.58
C LYS A 197 17.63 3.50 -3.87
N ASN A 198 16.55 3.68 -4.62
CA ASN A 198 16.55 4.49 -5.83
C ASN A 198 16.50 6.00 -5.52
N GLY A 199 16.27 6.38 -4.26
CA GLY A 199 16.22 7.78 -3.80
C GLY A 199 14.86 8.45 -3.96
N MET A 200 13.82 7.68 -4.29
CA MET A 200 12.42 8.07 -4.40
C MET A 200 11.55 7.03 -3.71
N VAL A 201 10.62 7.47 -2.88
CA VAL A 201 9.66 6.59 -2.22
C VAL A 201 8.38 6.53 -3.03
N THR A 202 8.03 5.34 -3.51
CA THR A 202 6.76 5.03 -4.13
C THR A 202 5.64 4.92 -3.10
N PHE A 203 4.38 4.96 -3.54
CA PHE A 203 3.25 4.78 -2.62
C PHE A 203 3.26 3.40 -1.93
N LYS A 204 3.72 2.35 -2.62
CA LYS A 204 3.79 1.00 -2.05
C LYS A 204 4.82 0.92 -0.93
N GLU A 205 6.01 1.47 -1.18
CA GLU A 205 7.08 1.60 -0.18
C GLU A 205 6.63 2.41 1.03
N PHE A 206 5.94 3.52 0.81
CA PHE A 206 5.33 4.30 1.87
C PHE A 206 4.36 3.45 2.71
N LEU A 207 3.40 2.76 2.07
CA LEU A 207 2.41 1.96 2.78
C LEU A 207 3.06 0.83 3.58
N PHE A 208 4.01 0.12 2.98
CA PHE A 208 4.69 -1.01 3.63
C PHE A 208 5.52 -0.57 4.84
N ALA A 209 6.28 0.53 4.73
CA ALA A 209 6.99 1.08 5.88
C ALA A 209 6.02 1.60 6.96
N PHE A 210 4.91 2.21 6.54
CA PHE A 210 3.92 2.77 7.43
C PHE A 210 3.21 1.69 8.27
N THR A 211 2.82 0.56 7.67
CA THR A 211 2.23 -0.55 8.44
C THR A 211 3.18 -1.07 9.51
N ARG A 212 4.48 -1.14 9.21
CA ARG A 212 5.51 -1.49 10.18
C ARG A 212 5.63 -0.46 11.31
N TRP A 213 5.58 0.84 11.01
CA TRP A 213 5.65 1.90 12.03
C TRP A 213 4.43 1.95 12.96
N VAL A 214 3.27 1.55 12.46
CA VAL A 214 2.05 1.43 13.26
C VAL A 214 2.15 0.24 14.24
N GLY A 215 3.12 -0.65 14.06
CA GLY A 215 3.34 -1.83 14.91
C GLY A 215 2.55 -3.05 14.45
N ILE A 216 2.19 -3.09 13.17
CA ILE A 216 1.48 -4.21 12.57
C ILE A 216 2.53 -5.21 12.10
N GLY A 217 2.61 -6.36 12.77
CA GLY A 217 3.56 -7.44 12.46
C GLY A 217 4.76 -7.59 13.40
N GLU A 218 4.83 -6.89 14.54
CA GLU A 218 5.89 -7.13 15.56
C GLU A 218 5.35 -7.66 16.91
N ASN A 219 4.03 -7.79 17.09
CA ASN A 219 3.41 -8.14 18.38
C ASN A 219 2.85 -9.57 18.47
N GLU A 220 3.30 -10.53 17.66
CA GLU A 220 2.86 -11.93 17.77
C GLU A 220 3.92 -12.90 18.31
N ASP A 221 5.15 -12.44 18.57
CA ASP A 221 6.26 -13.30 19.03
C ASP A 221 6.80 -12.97 20.45
N GLU A 222 6.09 -12.20 21.28
CA GLU A 222 6.55 -11.88 22.67
C GLU A 222 5.68 -12.47 23.79
N ASP A 223 4.98 -13.58 23.55
CA ASP A 223 4.36 -14.37 24.63
C ASP A 223 4.77 -15.87 24.55
N GLU A 224 6.02 -16.17 24.93
CA GLU A 224 6.42 -17.47 25.53
C GLU A 224 7.23 -17.28 26.82
#